data_AF-A0A258ZRB5-F1
#
_entry.id   AF-A0A258ZRB5-F1
#
_cell.length_a   1.000
_cell.length_b   1.000
_cell.length_c   1.000
_cell.angle_alpha   90.00
_cell.angle_beta   90.00
_cell.angle_gamma   90.00
#
_symmetry.space_group_name_H-M   'P 1'
#
loop_
_entity.id
_entity.type
_entity.pdbx_description
1 polymer ?
#
loop_
_entity_poly.entity_id
_entity_poly.type
_entity_poly.pdbx_seq_one_letter_code
_entity_poly.pdbx_strand_id
1 'polypeptide(L)' 'MNIKRFFGKNSREALSMVRKALGEDAVIISNRASNGGNEILAVSEHDMHAMANQFSPLNGDALDSPT' A
#
# COMPACT_ATOMS: atom_id res chain seq x y z
N MET A 1 2.28 4.82 7.23
CA MET A 1 0.99 4.08 7.21
C MET A 1 -0.07 4.86 6.44
N ASN A 2 0.12 5.10 5.14
CA ASN A 2 -0.83 5.89 4.35
C ASN A 2 -1.29 5.12 3.10
N ILE A 3 -2.32 4.28 3.26
CA ILE A 3 -3.08 3.76 2.13
C ILE A 3 -3.90 4.92 1.57
N LYS A 4 -3.73 5.19 0.27
CA LYS A 4 -4.45 6.26 -0.43
C LYS A 4 -5.44 5.67 -1.42
N ARG A 5 -6.52 6.41 -1.63
CA ARG A 5 -7.57 6.09 -2.60
C ARG A 5 -7.50 7.06 -3.77
N PHE A 6 -7.60 6.51 -4.98
CA PHE A 6 -7.58 7.23 -6.23
C PHE A 6 -8.81 6.86 -7.05
N PHE A 7 -9.43 7.85 -7.67
CA PHE A 7 -10.58 7.64 -8.55
C PHE A 7 -10.34 8.33 -9.89
N GLY A 8 -10.49 7.59 -10.98
CA GLY A 8 -10.37 8.11 -12.35
C GLY A 8 -11.57 7.71 -13.20
N LYS A 9 -11.81 8.42 -14.30
CA LYS A 9 -12.91 8.08 -15.23
C LYS A 9 -12.69 6.72 -15.90
N ASN A 10 -11.44 6.26 -15.92
CA ASN A 10 -11.03 4.94 -16.37
C ASN A 10 -9.78 4.50 -15.61
N SER A 11 -9.38 3.24 -15.80
CA SER A 11 -8.24 2.65 -15.11
C SER A 11 -6.92 3.38 -15.38
N ARG A 12 -6.73 3.91 -16.61
CA ARG A 12 -5.51 4.61 -17.00
C ARG A 12 -5.35 5.92 -16.23
N GLU A 13 -6.43 6.69 -16.09
CA GLU A 13 -6.43 7.92 -15.29
C GLU A 13 -6.16 7.62 -13.81
N ALA A 14 -6.86 6.64 -13.24
CA ALA A 14 -6.67 6.26 -11.83
C ALA A 14 -5.23 5.82 -11.56
N LEU A 15 -4.63 5.00 -12.43
CA LEU A 15 -3.23 4.58 -12.33
C LEU A 15 -2.24 5.73 -12.54
N SER A 16 -2.56 6.71 -13.41
CA SER A 16 -1.73 7.91 -13.56
C SER A 16 -1.70 8.73 -12.27
N MET A 17 -2.83 8.85 -11.58
CA MET A 17 -2.89 9.54 -10.28
C MET A 17 -2.08 8.80 -9.21
N VAL A 18 -2.17 7.47 -9.17
CA VAL A 18 -1.35 6.64 -8.27
C VAL A 18 0.14 6.95 -8.47
N ARG A 19 0.63 6.84 -9.71
CA ARG A 19 2.04 7.07 -10.04
C ARG A 19 2.50 8.49 -9.68
N LYS A 20 1.70 9.50 -10.00
CA LYS A 20 2.01 10.90 -9.66
C LYS A 20 2.09 11.14 -8.15
N ALA A 21 1.29 10.42 -7.36
CA ALA A 21 1.18 10.65 -5.92
C ALA A 21 2.09 9.75 -5.06
N LEU A 22 2.45 8.57 -5.54
CA LEU A 22 3.16 7.54 -4.78
C LEU A 22 4.48 7.08 -5.42
N GLY A 23 4.75 7.47 -6.67
CA GLY A 23 5.92 7.01 -7.42
C GLY A 23 5.64 5.79 -8.28
N GLU A 24 6.67 5.31 -8.99
CA GLU A 24 6.56 4.16 -9.89
C GLU A 24 6.42 2.83 -9.12
N ASP A 25 7.01 2.76 -7.92
CA ASP A 25 7.01 1.59 -7.05
C ASP A 25 5.74 1.50 -6.17
N ALA A 26 4.65 2.15 -6.58
CA ALA A 26 3.40 2.08 -5.85
C ALA A 26 2.80 0.66 -5.90
N VAL A 27 2.41 0.15 -4.74
CA VAL A 27 1.76 -1.16 -4.61
C VAL A 27 0.24 -0.97 -4.64
N ILE A 28 -0.42 -1.65 -5.58
CA ILE A 28 -1.88 -1.66 -5.70
C ILE A 28 -2.47 -2.71 -4.75
N ILE A 29 -3.37 -2.30 -3.86
CA ILE A 29 -4.07 -3.18 -2.93
C ILE A 29 -5.41 -3.63 -3.53
N SER A 30 -6.13 -2.72 -4.17
CA SER A 30 -7.43 -3.01 -4.78
C SER A 30 -7.63 -2.16 -6.02
N ASN A 31 -8.32 -2.73 -7.01
CA ASN A 31 -8.74 -2.05 -8.21
C ASN A 31 -10.16 -2.50 -8.56
N ARG A 32 -11.13 -1.59 -8.49
CA ARG A 32 -12.54 -1.92 -8.79
C ARG A 32 -13.20 -0.86 -9.64
N ALA A 33 -14.08 -1.29 -10.54
CA ALA A 33 -15.00 -0.41 -11.22
C ALA A 33 -16.04 0.11 -10.20
N SER A 34 -16.29 1.42 -10.20
CA SER A 34 -17.25 2.05 -9.29
C SER A 34 -17.78 3.34 -9.90
N ASN A 35 -19.09 3.60 -9.79
CA ASN A 35 -19.74 4.85 -10.22
C ASN A 35 -19.34 5.34 -11.63
N GLY A 36 -19.20 4.43 -12.59
CA GLY A 36 -18.81 4.77 -13.96
C GLY A 36 -17.33 5.14 -14.16
N GLY A 37 -16.49 4.89 -13.16
CA GLY A 37 -15.03 5.03 -13.23
C GLY A 37 -14.32 3.86 -12.54
N ASN A 38 -13.04 4.05 -12.20
CA ASN A 38 -12.23 3.07 -11.49
C ASN A 38 -11.70 3.67 -10.17
N GLU A 39 -11.94 2.95 -9.08
CA GLU A 39 -11.34 3.23 -7.78
C GLU A 39 -10.14 2.30 -7.56
N ILE A 40 -9.01 2.89 -7.15
CA ILE A 40 -7.78 2.18 -6.80
C ILE A 40 -7.37 2.54 -5.37
N LEU A 41 -7.10 1.52 -4.57
CA LEU A 41 -6.41 1.66 -3.29
C LEU A 41 -4.95 1.28 -3.49
N ALA A 42 -4.05 2.17 -3.09
CA ALA A 42 -2.61 1.98 -3.28
C ALA A 42 -1.80 2.55 -2.11
N VAL A 43 -0.58 2.07 -1.98
CA VAL A 43 0.39 2.46 -0.95
C VAL A 43 1.77 2.57 -1.59
N SER A 44 2.69 3.34 -1.00
CA SER A 44 4.09 3.34 -1.45
C SER A 44 4.78 2.05 -1.03
N GLU A 45 5.75 1.55 -1.80
CA GLU A 45 6.56 0.37 -1.39
C GLU A 45 7.20 0.58 -0.01
N HIS A 46 7.74 1.77 0.25
CA HIS A 46 8.32 2.14 1.54
C HIS A 46 7.31 1.98 2.70
N ASP A 47 6.09 2.49 2.56
CA ASP A 47 5.04 2.33 3.56
C ASP A 47 4.60 0.87 3.72
N MET A 48 4.58 0.09 2.62
CA MET A 48 4.25 -1.33 2.65
C MET A 48 5.29 -2.15 3.43
N HIS A 49 6.58 -1.85 3.25
CA HIS A 49 7.66 -2.47 4.01
C HIS A 49 7.56 -2.15 5.50
N ALA A 50 7.24 -0.89 5.86
CA ALA A 50 7.00 -0.51 7.24
C ALA A 50 5.81 -1.29 7.86
N MET A 51 4.75 -1.53 7.07
CA MET A 51 3.62 -2.36 7.51
C MET A 51 4.04 -3.82 7.73
N ALA A 52 4.74 -4.43 6.78
CA ALA A 52 5.18 -5.82 6.89
C ALA A 52 6.04 -6.05 8.15
N ASN A 53 6.91 -5.10 8.48
CA ASN A 53 7.78 -5.19 9.65
C ASN A 53 7.01 -5.05 10.98
N GLN A 54 5.87 -4.34 10.98
CA GLN A 54 5.01 -4.18 12.15
C GLN A 54 4.15 -5.42 12.44
N PHE A 55 3.86 -6.23 11.42
CA PHE A 55 3.07 -7.46 11.55
C PHE A 55 3.91 -8.73 11.68
N SER A 56 5.24 -8.64 11.79
CA SER A 56 6.10 -9.79 12.11
C SER A 56 5.79 -10.29 13.53
N PRO A 57 5.13 -11.46 13.72
CA PRO A 57 4.72 -11.95 15.04
C PRO A 57 5.89 -12.48 15.89
N LEU A 58 7.13 -12.30 15.44
CA LEU A 58 8.32 -12.85 16.08
C LEU A 58 9.23 -11.71 16.58
N ASN A 59 8.68 -10.83 17.42
CA ASN A 59 9.52 -10.06 18.34
C ASN A 59 9.98 -11.06 19.42
N GLY A 60 11.12 -11.70 19.13
CA GLY A 60 11.75 -12.72 19.96
C GLY A 60 12.33 -12.15 21.25
N ASP A 61 11.49 -11.92 22.24
CA ASP A 61 11.87 -11.54 23.61
C ASP A 61 11.89 -12.76 24.56
N ALA A 62 12.35 -13.92 24.07
CA ALA A 62 12.36 -15.16 24.87
C ALA A 62 13.65 -15.98 24.76
N LEU A 63 14.76 -15.44 24.24
CA LEU A 63 16.03 -16.17 24.13
C LEU A 63 17.26 -15.27 24.30
N ASP A 64 17.35 -14.49 25.39
CA ASP A 64 18.65 -14.15 25.97
C ASP A 64 18.52 -13.71 27.44
N SER A 65 18.50 -14.67 28.36
CA SER A 65 18.83 -14.45 29.76
C SER A 65 20.00 -15.35 30.13
N PRO A 66 21.26 -14.91 30.02
CA PRO A 66 22.38 -15.57 30.64
C PRO A 66 22.65 -14.91 32.00
N THR A 67 22.13 -15.49 33.09
CA THR A 67 22.79 -15.51 34.41
C THR A 67 22.21 -16.66 35.22
#